data_AF-A0A7C3CZH8-F1
#
_entry.id   AF-A0A7C3CZH8-F1
#
_cell.length_a   1.000
_cell.length_b   1.000
_cell.length_c   1.000
_cell.angle_alpha   90.00
_cell.angle_beta   90.00
_cell.angle_gamma   90.00
#
_symmetry.space_group_name_H-M   'P 1'
#
loop_
_entity.id
_entity.type
_entity.pdbx_description
1 polymer ?
#
loop_
_entity_poly.entity_id
_entity_poly.type
_entity_poly.pdbx_seq_one_letter_code
_entity_poly.pdbx_strand_id
1 'polypeptide(L)'
;WIVGEDYNAAPTCATCHMSRTKDLSVTHDIGDRIAWNLRAPVSAKVDSKAIEKGKKVKPWLQRRKDMKRVCRSCHGSNIVDAHFEQLDTFVVTFNEKFLIPSKKLVTAMLKYGLRDKVKFNEAIEWDYFYLWHHEGRRARHGAAMFAPDYVHWEGVFEVAHRFYIDMVPDIREAIKKARENGNVAGADKVAALLKEVLDSPMHRWFEGGKPPKAWRPSDDDNHGFNIMKARMKAQVEAAANR
;
A
#
# COMPACT_ATOMS: atom_id res chain seq x y z
N TRP A 1 -7.31 -15.92 -29.66
CA TRP A 1 -6.42 -14.92 -29.08
C TRP A 1 -5.68 -15.48 -27.87
N ILE A 2 -4.50 -16.05 -28.14
CA ILE A 2 -3.43 -16.37 -27.19
C ILE A 2 -2.55 -15.12 -27.06
N VAL A 3 -2.30 -14.67 -25.83
CA VAL A 3 -1.34 -13.57 -25.57
C VAL A 3 0.09 -14.01 -25.91
N GLY A 4 0.84 -13.15 -26.60
CA GLY A 4 2.20 -13.43 -27.07
C GLY A 4 2.27 -14.16 -28.42
N GLU A 5 1.16 -14.72 -28.91
CA GLU A 5 1.08 -15.38 -30.22
C GLU A 5 0.13 -14.62 -31.15
N ASP A 6 -1.17 -14.56 -30.82
CA ASP A 6 -2.16 -13.87 -31.65
C ASP A 6 -2.08 -12.34 -31.46
N TYR A 7 -1.67 -11.87 -30.27
CA TYR A 7 -1.47 -10.44 -29.99
C TYR A 7 -0.34 -10.22 -28.97
N ASN A 8 0.54 -9.27 -29.24
CA ASN A 8 1.79 -9.05 -28.51
C ASN A 8 2.15 -7.59 -28.22
N ALA A 9 1.35 -6.62 -28.72
CA ALA A 9 1.66 -5.20 -28.59
C ALA A 9 1.49 -4.68 -27.14
N ALA A 10 0.36 -4.98 -26.50
CA ALA A 10 0.08 -4.61 -25.12
C ALA A 10 -1.03 -5.49 -24.52
N PRO A 11 -1.01 -5.77 -23.20
CA PRO A 11 -2.10 -6.46 -22.54
C PRO A 11 -3.31 -5.55 -22.33
N THR A 12 -4.50 -6.13 -22.34
CA THR A 12 -5.75 -5.47 -21.91
C THR A 12 -6.25 -6.07 -20.60
N CYS A 13 -7.34 -5.54 -20.05
CA CYS A 13 -8.02 -6.13 -18.89
C CYS A 13 -8.34 -7.62 -19.10
N ALA A 14 -8.88 -7.95 -20.28
CA ALA A 14 -9.23 -9.31 -20.65
C ALA A 14 -7.99 -10.19 -20.78
N THR A 15 -6.87 -9.66 -21.27
CA THR A 15 -5.60 -10.40 -21.38
C THR A 15 -5.17 -10.95 -20.02
N CYS A 16 -5.16 -10.09 -19.00
CA CYS A 16 -4.69 -10.45 -17.66
C CYS A 16 -5.68 -11.33 -16.92
N HIS A 17 -6.97 -10.98 -16.95
CA HIS A 17 -7.96 -11.58 -16.05
C HIS A 17 -8.70 -12.79 -16.61
N MET A 18 -8.82 -12.95 -17.94
CA MET A 18 -9.74 -13.93 -18.53
C MET A 18 -9.14 -14.74 -19.67
N SER A 19 -8.35 -14.10 -20.53
CA SER A 19 -7.87 -14.67 -21.78
C SER A 19 -6.92 -15.84 -21.55
N ARG A 20 -6.88 -16.75 -22.52
CA ARG A 20 -5.97 -17.89 -22.49
C ARG A 20 -4.51 -17.45 -22.75
N THR A 21 -3.58 -18.20 -22.18
CA THR A 21 -2.16 -18.21 -22.60
C THR A 21 -1.89 -19.54 -23.30
N LYS A 22 -0.64 -19.82 -23.68
CA LYS A 22 -0.26 -21.15 -24.18
C LYS A 22 -0.52 -22.27 -23.16
N ASP A 23 -0.44 -21.96 -21.86
CA ASP A 23 -0.49 -22.93 -20.75
C ASP A 23 -1.64 -22.68 -19.76
N LEU A 24 -2.53 -21.74 -20.06
CA LEU A 24 -3.73 -21.44 -19.28
C LEU A 24 -4.93 -21.32 -20.19
N SER A 25 -6.02 -22.00 -19.83
CA SER A 25 -7.31 -21.86 -20.51
C SER A 25 -7.94 -20.48 -20.25
N VAL A 26 -8.94 -20.16 -21.08
CA VAL A 26 -9.84 -19.03 -20.82
C VAL A 26 -10.63 -19.28 -19.55
N THR A 27 -10.90 -18.23 -18.78
CA THR A 27 -11.77 -18.28 -17.60
C THR A 27 -12.79 -17.14 -17.63
N HIS A 28 -14.00 -17.42 -17.16
CA HIS A 28 -15.03 -16.42 -16.90
C HIS A 28 -15.05 -15.98 -15.42
N ASP A 29 -14.24 -16.60 -14.56
CA ASP A 29 -14.01 -16.13 -13.20
C ASP A 29 -12.81 -15.16 -13.17
N ILE A 30 -13.13 -13.85 -13.17
CA ILE A 30 -12.13 -12.76 -13.08
C ILE A 30 -11.28 -12.80 -11.81
N GLY A 31 -11.74 -13.51 -10.76
CA GLY A 31 -11.03 -13.70 -9.52
C GLY A 31 -9.93 -14.76 -9.62
N ASP A 32 -9.99 -15.66 -10.61
CA ASP A 32 -9.20 -16.90 -10.66
C ASP A 32 -7.67 -16.69 -10.67
N ARG A 33 -7.21 -15.48 -11.00
CA ARG A 33 -5.79 -15.09 -11.03
C ARG A 33 -5.40 -14.01 -10.01
N ILE A 34 -6.30 -13.62 -9.12
CA ILE A 34 -6.09 -12.56 -8.13
C ILE A 34 -5.45 -13.12 -6.86
N ALA A 35 -4.28 -12.59 -6.45
CA ALA A 35 -3.64 -13.00 -5.20
C ALA A 35 -4.07 -12.17 -3.97
N TRP A 36 -4.42 -10.90 -4.19
CA TRP A 36 -4.73 -9.93 -3.13
C TRP A 36 -6.14 -9.37 -3.26
N ASN A 37 -6.85 -9.23 -2.15
CA ASN A 37 -8.03 -8.37 -2.07
C ASN A 37 -7.60 -6.92 -1.79
N LEU A 38 -7.36 -6.15 -2.86
CA LEU A 38 -6.96 -4.75 -2.79
C LEU A 38 -8.13 -3.79 -2.51
N ARG A 39 -9.37 -4.29 -2.46
CA ARG A 39 -10.58 -3.49 -2.20
C ARG A 39 -10.92 -3.39 -0.72
N ALA A 40 -10.33 -4.22 0.13
CA ALA A 40 -10.63 -4.23 1.55
C ALA A 40 -9.99 -3.03 2.29
N PRO A 41 -10.57 -2.59 3.43
CA PRO A 41 -9.96 -1.57 4.28
C PRO A 41 -8.54 -1.91 4.75
N VAL A 42 -8.23 -3.20 4.88
CA VAL A 42 -6.87 -3.73 5.01
C VAL A 42 -6.76 -4.87 4.00
N SER A 43 -5.76 -4.82 3.11
CA SER A 43 -5.59 -5.86 2.10
C SER A 43 -5.26 -7.20 2.75
N ALA A 44 -5.82 -8.28 2.21
CA ALA A 44 -5.50 -9.65 2.63
C ALA A 44 -5.35 -10.55 1.39
N LYS A 45 -4.69 -11.70 1.54
CA LYS A 45 -4.68 -12.72 0.49
C LYS A 45 -6.11 -13.19 0.22
N VAL A 46 -6.46 -13.38 -1.04
CA VAL A 46 -7.88 -13.56 -1.45
C VAL A 46 -8.53 -14.80 -0.82
N ASP A 47 -7.72 -15.80 -0.49
CA ASP A 47 -8.13 -17.08 0.08
C ASP A 47 -8.21 -17.08 1.62
N SER A 48 -7.64 -16.07 2.31
CA SER A 48 -7.51 -16.09 3.77
C SER A 48 -8.85 -16.27 4.49
N LYS A 49 -9.87 -15.48 4.11
CA LYS A 49 -11.23 -15.58 4.70
C LYS A 49 -11.94 -16.89 4.39
N ALA A 50 -11.63 -17.51 3.26
CA ALA A 50 -12.22 -18.78 2.89
C ALA A 50 -11.60 -19.92 3.71
N ILE A 51 -10.27 -19.88 3.87
CA ILE A 51 -9.50 -20.80 4.72
C ILE A 51 -9.96 -20.69 6.18
N GLU A 52 -10.11 -19.48 6.72
CA GLU A 52 -10.66 -19.24 8.07
C GLU A 52 -12.05 -19.87 8.28
N LYS A 53 -12.84 -20.01 7.22
CA LYS A 53 -14.18 -20.63 7.22
C LYS A 53 -14.15 -22.12 6.87
N GLY A 54 -12.98 -22.74 6.80
CA GLY A 54 -12.82 -24.15 6.43
C GLY A 54 -13.17 -24.47 4.96
N LYS A 55 -13.29 -23.45 4.09
CA LYS A 55 -13.62 -23.65 2.69
C LYS A 55 -12.37 -23.97 1.88
N LYS A 56 -12.44 -25.04 1.09
CA LYS A 56 -11.41 -25.33 0.09
C LYS A 56 -11.58 -24.40 -1.12
N VAL A 57 -10.60 -23.54 -1.34
CA VAL A 57 -10.54 -22.64 -2.50
C VAL A 57 -9.17 -22.72 -3.15
N LYS A 58 -9.07 -22.27 -4.41
CA LYS A 58 -7.79 -22.14 -5.09
C LYS A 58 -6.84 -21.22 -4.30
N PRO A 59 -5.66 -21.71 -3.85
CA PRO A 59 -4.74 -20.93 -3.02
C PRO A 59 -4.18 -19.71 -3.74
N TRP A 60 -3.91 -18.62 -3.03
CA TRP A 60 -3.38 -17.38 -3.61
C TRP A 60 -2.04 -17.59 -4.34
N LEU A 61 -1.21 -18.52 -3.86
CA LEU A 61 0.05 -18.88 -4.51
C LEU A 61 -0.19 -19.49 -5.90
N GLN A 62 -1.24 -20.31 -6.06
CA GLN A 62 -1.60 -20.84 -7.37
C GLN A 62 -2.13 -19.73 -8.27
N ARG A 63 -2.98 -18.84 -7.75
CA ARG A 63 -3.46 -17.66 -8.49
C ARG A 63 -2.30 -16.77 -8.96
N ARG A 64 -1.29 -16.57 -8.11
CA ARG A 64 -0.05 -15.85 -8.46
C ARG A 64 0.75 -16.55 -9.54
N LYS A 65 0.91 -17.88 -9.46
CA LYS A 65 1.56 -18.67 -10.53
C LYS A 65 0.85 -18.48 -11.87
N ASP A 66 -0.48 -18.50 -11.86
CA ASP A 66 -1.26 -18.34 -13.08
C ASP A 66 -1.13 -16.91 -13.65
N MET A 67 -1.18 -15.87 -12.81
CA MET A 67 -0.91 -14.51 -13.28
C MET A 67 0.51 -14.36 -13.84
N LYS A 68 1.53 -14.95 -13.18
CA LYS A 68 2.91 -14.95 -13.67
C LYS A 68 3.04 -15.62 -15.04
N ARG A 69 2.26 -16.67 -15.35
CA ARG A 69 2.25 -17.29 -16.68
C ARG A 69 1.76 -16.31 -17.76
N VAL A 70 0.75 -15.48 -17.45
CA VAL A 70 0.31 -14.42 -18.37
C VAL A 70 1.43 -13.43 -18.65
N CYS A 71 2.10 -12.93 -17.61
CA CYS A 71 3.20 -11.98 -17.78
C CYS A 71 4.39 -12.60 -18.56
N ARG A 72 4.67 -13.89 -18.33
CA ARG A 72 5.75 -14.63 -18.99
C ARG A 72 5.50 -14.94 -20.46
N SER A 73 4.30 -14.69 -20.97
CA SER A 73 4.05 -14.73 -22.41
C SER A 73 4.78 -13.61 -23.17
N CYS A 74 5.18 -12.53 -22.49
CA CYS A 74 5.90 -11.40 -23.11
C CYS A 74 7.19 -10.98 -22.36
N HIS A 75 7.31 -11.26 -21.06
CA HIS A 75 8.42 -10.78 -20.23
C HIS A 75 9.28 -11.92 -19.64
N GLY A 76 10.58 -11.66 -19.48
CA GLY A 76 11.50 -12.57 -18.78
C GLY A 76 11.15 -12.74 -17.30
N SER A 77 11.52 -13.88 -16.72
CA SER A 77 11.19 -14.25 -15.33
C SER A 77 11.61 -13.20 -14.30
N ASN A 78 12.79 -12.61 -14.46
CA ASN A 78 13.35 -11.65 -13.50
C ASN A 78 12.46 -10.42 -13.34
N ILE A 79 11.96 -9.87 -14.46
CA ILE A 79 11.07 -8.70 -14.44
C ILE A 79 9.75 -9.06 -13.77
N VAL A 80 9.18 -10.22 -14.12
CA VAL A 80 7.91 -10.69 -13.58
C VAL A 80 8.01 -10.92 -12.08
N ASP A 81 9.09 -11.57 -11.63
CA ASP A 81 9.30 -11.91 -10.23
C ASP A 81 9.56 -10.65 -9.40
N ALA A 82 10.38 -9.71 -9.89
CA ALA A 82 10.63 -8.43 -9.25
C ALA A 82 9.36 -7.57 -9.12
N HIS A 83 8.52 -7.50 -10.17
CA HIS A 83 7.24 -6.77 -10.08
C HIS A 83 6.36 -7.29 -8.96
N PHE A 84 6.25 -8.61 -8.84
CA PHE A 84 5.38 -9.24 -7.86
C PHE A 84 5.92 -9.19 -6.44
N GLU A 85 7.24 -9.13 -6.27
CA GLU A 85 7.89 -8.79 -5.00
C GLU A 85 7.63 -7.33 -4.61
N GLN A 86 7.80 -6.39 -5.55
CA GLN A 86 7.50 -4.98 -5.33
C GLN A 86 6.04 -4.76 -4.94
N LEU A 87 5.09 -5.41 -5.63
CA LEU A 87 3.67 -5.34 -5.29
C LEU A 87 3.39 -5.88 -3.89
N ASP A 88 3.96 -7.03 -3.53
CA ASP A 88 3.71 -7.66 -2.24
C ASP A 88 4.28 -6.80 -1.10
N THR A 89 5.50 -6.29 -1.26
CA THR A 89 6.14 -5.34 -0.33
C THR A 89 5.32 -4.06 -0.21
N PHE A 90 4.88 -3.47 -1.33
CA PHE A 90 4.04 -2.28 -1.32
C PHE A 90 2.75 -2.49 -0.51
N VAL A 91 2.03 -3.58 -0.76
CA VAL A 91 0.77 -3.88 -0.05
C VAL A 91 1.01 -4.07 1.45
N VAL A 92 2.06 -4.79 1.85
CA VAL A 92 2.40 -5.01 3.25
C VAL A 92 2.78 -3.69 3.93
N THR A 93 3.71 -2.93 3.35
CA THR A 93 4.12 -1.63 3.89
C THR A 93 2.94 -0.66 4.00
N PHE A 94 2.07 -0.62 2.99
CA PHE A 94 0.89 0.24 2.98
C PHE A 94 -0.11 -0.17 4.07
N ASN A 95 -0.36 -1.48 4.23
CA ASN A 95 -1.21 -2.01 5.28
C ASN A 95 -0.69 -1.65 6.68
N GLU A 96 0.59 -1.90 6.92
CA GLU A 96 1.23 -1.71 8.23
C GLU A 96 1.37 -0.24 8.60
N LYS A 97 1.74 0.60 7.63
CA LYS A 97 1.94 2.04 7.84
C LYS A 97 0.63 2.80 7.99
N PHE A 98 -0.35 2.57 7.11
CA PHE A 98 -1.52 3.46 7.09
C PHE A 98 -2.81 2.74 7.50
N LEU A 99 -3.11 1.59 6.89
CA LEU A 99 -4.45 1.01 7.02
C LEU A 99 -4.73 0.44 8.41
N ILE A 100 -3.78 -0.32 8.97
CA ILE A 100 -3.94 -0.94 10.29
C ILE A 100 -3.98 0.12 11.39
N PRO A 101 -3.04 1.09 11.48
CA PRO A 101 -3.09 2.14 12.48
C PRO A 101 -4.35 3.00 12.40
N SER A 102 -4.74 3.45 11.20
CA SER A 102 -5.95 4.26 10.99
C SER A 102 -7.20 3.53 11.46
N LYS A 103 -7.35 2.26 11.08
CA LYS A 103 -8.48 1.43 11.51
C LYS A 103 -8.49 1.25 13.03
N LYS A 104 -7.33 1.00 13.65
CA LYS A 104 -7.21 0.86 15.11
C LYS A 104 -7.67 2.14 15.82
N LEU A 105 -7.21 3.30 15.38
CA LEU A 105 -7.55 4.61 15.96
C LEU A 105 -9.04 4.92 15.87
N VAL A 106 -9.62 4.85 14.66
CA VAL A 106 -11.06 5.14 14.45
C VAL A 106 -11.96 4.13 15.17
N THR A 107 -11.54 2.87 15.29
CA THR A 107 -12.26 1.87 16.08
C THR A 107 -12.18 2.16 17.58
N ALA A 108 -11.00 2.57 18.07
CA ALA A 108 -10.80 2.94 19.46
C ALA A 108 -11.63 4.17 19.84
N MET A 109 -11.71 5.18 18.97
CA MET A 109 -12.55 6.35 19.20
C MET A 109 -14.02 5.97 19.42
N LEU A 110 -14.58 5.06 18.60
CA LEU A 110 -15.95 4.58 18.80
C LEU A 110 -16.09 3.82 20.11
N LYS A 111 -15.17 2.88 20.35
CA LYS A 111 -15.18 2.01 21.54
C LYS A 111 -15.14 2.82 22.83
N TYR A 112 -14.36 3.90 22.85
CA TYR A 112 -14.13 4.73 24.04
C TYR A 112 -14.98 6.00 24.08
N GLY A 113 -15.95 6.16 23.18
CA GLY A 113 -16.90 7.28 23.20
C GLY A 113 -16.29 8.64 22.86
N LEU A 114 -15.30 8.66 21.95
CA LEU A 114 -14.71 9.89 21.39
C LEU A 114 -15.34 10.28 20.04
N ARG A 115 -16.26 9.46 19.53
CA ARG A 115 -17.00 9.71 18.29
C ARG A 115 -18.39 9.06 18.37
N ASP A 116 -19.32 9.56 17.57
CA ASP A 116 -20.71 9.11 17.56
C ASP A 116 -20.84 7.67 17.01
N LYS A 117 -21.96 7.02 17.36
CA LYS A 117 -22.38 5.73 16.80
C LYS A 117 -23.06 5.87 15.44
N VAL A 118 -23.65 7.04 15.16
CA VAL A 118 -24.11 7.43 13.83
C VAL A 118 -22.92 7.39 12.89
N LYS A 119 -23.11 6.81 11.72
CA LYS A 119 -22.02 6.60 10.76
C LYS A 119 -21.98 7.75 9.77
N PHE A 120 -20.79 8.19 9.44
CA PHE A 120 -20.49 9.22 8.44
C PHE A 120 -21.08 10.59 8.76
N ASN A 121 -21.28 10.91 10.05
CA ASN A 121 -21.69 12.25 10.49
C ASN A 121 -20.51 13.09 11.04
N GLU A 122 -19.31 12.52 11.12
CA GLU A 122 -18.11 13.20 11.61
C GLU A 122 -16.97 13.12 10.57
N ALA A 123 -16.16 14.18 10.49
CA ALA A 123 -15.09 14.32 9.49
C ALA A 123 -14.09 13.16 9.52
N ILE A 124 -13.64 12.76 10.71
CA ILE A 124 -12.72 11.63 10.92
C ILE A 124 -13.16 10.31 10.24
N GLU A 125 -14.46 10.06 10.11
CA GLU A 125 -14.96 8.88 9.42
C GLU A 125 -14.82 8.98 7.90
N TRP A 126 -15.00 10.19 7.36
CA TRP A 126 -14.77 10.49 5.95
C TRP A 126 -13.29 10.46 5.61
N ASP A 127 -12.42 11.04 6.44
CA ASP A 127 -10.97 11.00 6.21
C ASP A 127 -10.42 9.57 6.22
N TYR A 128 -10.88 8.77 7.20
CA TYR A 128 -10.56 7.35 7.21
C TYR A 128 -11.10 6.64 5.96
N PHE A 129 -12.33 6.94 5.53
CA PHE A 129 -12.90 6.35 4.33
C PHE A 129 -12.09 6.72 3.07
N TYR A 130 -11.74 7.99 2.87
CA TYR A 130 -10.92 8.42 1.73
C TYR A 130 -9.55 7.76 1.74
N LEU A 131 -8.90 7.71 2.92
CA LEU A 131 -7.60 7.09 3.11
C LEU A 131 -7.58 5.64 2.62
N TRP A 132 -8.52 4.79 3.04
CA TRP A 132 -8.46 3.37 2.64
C TRP A 132 -9.20 3.09 1.32
N HIS A 133 -10.33 3.76 1.05
CA HIS A 133 -11.23 3.46 -0.06
C HIS A 133 -10.84 4.19 -1.34
N HIS A 134 -10.65 5.50 -1.29
CA HIS A 134 -10.44 6.29 -2.50
C HIS A 134 -8.97 6.25 -2.89
N GLU A 135 -8.12 6.89 -2.09
CA GLU A 135 -6.70 7.04 -2.36
C GLU A 135 -5.97 5.70 -2.13
N GLY A 136 -6.30 5.00 -1.04
CA GLY A 136 -5.68 3.71 -0.74
C GLY A 136 -6.02 2.61 -1.74
N ARG A 137 -7.20 2.63 -2.39
CA ARG A 137 -7.45 1.69 -3.50
C ARG A 137 -6.71 2.11 -4.76
N ARG A 138 -6.68 3.41 -5.10
CA ARG A 138 -5.89 3.93 -6.25
C ARG A 138 -4.44 3.50 -6.14
N ALA A 139 -3.81 3.71 -4.98
CA ALA A 139 -2.42 3.36 -4.73
C ALA A 139 -2.15 1.86 -4.94
N ARG A 140 -2.97 1.00 -4.33
CA ARG A 140 -2.81 -0.46 -4.41
C ARG A 140 -3.09 -1.03 -5.79
N HIS A 141 -4.11 -0.51 -6.50
CA HIS A 141 -4.40 -0.93 -7.87
C HIS A 141 -3.34 -0.40 -8.84
N GLY A 142 -2.87 0.84 -8.66
CA GLY A 142 -1.78 1.40 -9.44
C GLY A 142 -0.50 0.59 -9.30
N ALA A 143 -0.19 0.12 -8.09
CA ALA A 143 0.98 -0.75 -7.85
C ALA A 143 0.84 -2.09 -8.57
N ALA A 144 -0.38 -2.64 -8.62
CA ALA A 144 -0.65 -3.91 -9.28
C ALA A 144 -0.68 -3.83 -10.82
N MET A 145 -0.87 -2.63 -11.39
CA MET A 145 -1.12 -2.43 -12.83
C MET A 145 -0.18 -1.39 -13.45
N PHE A 146 1.03 -1.22 -12.90
CA PHE A 146 2.08 -0.37 -13.46
C PHE A 146 1.67 1.10 -13.68
N ALA A 147 0.93 1.68 -12.74
CA ALA A 147 0.52 3.08 -12.80
C ALA A 147 1.24 3.89 -11.70
N PRO A 148 2.49 4.33 -11.91
CA PRO A 148 3.32 4.95 -10.87
C PRO A 148 2.73 6.24 -10.31
N ASP A 149 2.05 7.03 -11.14
CA ASP A 149 1.37 8.25 -10.69
C ASP A 149 0.21 7.95 -9.73
N TYR A 150 -0.58 6.91 -10.04
CA TYR A 150 -1.62 6.39 -9.16
C TYR A 150 -1.09 5.76 -7.87
N VAL A 151 0.15 5.25 -7.89
CA VAL A 151 0.82 4.78 -6.67
C VAL A 151 1.23 5.96 -5.80
N HIS A 152 1.79 7.00 -6.41
CA HIS A 152 2.46 8.08 -5.70
C HIS A 152 1.52 9.28 -5.45
N TRP A 153 1.34 10.15 -6.45
CA TRP A 153 0.61 11.42 -6.32
C TRP A 153 -0.86 11.20 -5.99
N GLU A 154 -1.55 10.38 -6.77
CA GLU A 154 -2.99 10.10 -6.57
C GLU A 154 -3.26 9.00 -5.52
N GLY A 155 -2.20 8.56 -4.82
CA GLY A 155 -2.20 7.41 -3.94
C GLY A 155 -1.56 7.71 -2.59
N VAL A 156 -0.29 7.31 -2.42
CA VAL A 156 0.41 7.39 -1.14
C VAL A 156 0.57 8.83 -0.63
N PHE A 157 0.71 9.82 -1.52
CA PHE A 157 0.77 11.23 -1.14
C PHE A 157 -0.52 11.67 -0.45
N GLU A 158 -1.67 11.47 -1.10
CA GLU A 158 -2.99 11.78 -0.54
C GLU A 158 -3.24 11.00 0.76
N VAL A 159 -2.91 9.71 0.80
CA VAL A 159 -3.03 8.87 2.00
C VAL A 159 -2.22 9.43 3.17
N ALA A 160 -1.01 9.92 2.90
CA ALA A 160 -0.19 10.55 3.92
C ALA A 160 -0.81 11.86 4.39
N HIS A 161 -1.35 12.68 3.48
CA HIS A 161 -2.08 13.90 3.85
C HIS A 161 -3.27 13.57 4.75
N ARG A 162 -4.15 12.64 4.34
CA ARG A 162 -5.29 12.20 5.16
C ARG A 162 -4.85 11.74 6.53
N PHE A 163 -3.79 10.94 6.62
CA PHE A 163 -3.34 10.42 7.89
C PHE A 163 -2.77 11.51 8.81
N TYR A 164 -1.80 12.28 8.33
CA TYR A 164 -1.01 13.18 9.17
C TYR A 164 -1.65 14.56 9.36
N ILE A 165 -2.28 15.08 8.32
CA ILE A 165 -2.80 16.46 8.29
C ILE A 165 -4.27 16.51 8.67
N ASP A 166 -5.06 15.50 8.31
CA ASP A 166 -6.49 15.48 8.62
C ASP A 166 -6.77 14.64 9.88
N MET A 167 -6.51 13.32 9.83
CA MET A 167 -6.89 12.40 10.90
C MET A 167 -6.18 12.65 12.23
N VAL A 168 -4.86 12.89 12.25
CA VAL A 168 -4.12 13.07 13.51
C VAL A 168 -4.61 14.31 14.29
N PRO A 169 -4.76 15.49 13.67
CA PRO A 169 -5.37 16.65 14.33
C PRO A 169 -6.80 16.40 14.81
N ASP A 170 -7.65 15.76 13.99
CA ASP A 170 -9.02 15.42 14.36
C ASP A 170 -9.08 14.52 15.60
N ILE A 171 -8.20 13.51 15.68
CA ILE A 171 -8.11 12.63 16.85
C ILE A 171 -7.66 13.42 18.09
N ARG A 172 -6.68 14.34 17.95
CA ARG A 172 -6.21 15.20 19.05
C ARG A 172 -7.34 16.09 19.58
N GLU A 173 -8.14 16.67 18.68
CA GLU A 173 -9.30 17.49 19.06
C GLU A 173 -10.40 16.65 19.74
N ALA A 174 -10.68 15.46 19.22
CA ALA A 174 -11.63 14.54 19.86
C ALA A 174 -11.19 14.11 21.26
N ILE A 175 -9.88 13.89 21.48
CA ILE A 175 -9.30 13.62 22.81
C ILE A 175 -9.55 14.81 23.74
N LYS A 176 -9.29 16.04 23.28
CA LYS A 176 -9.51 17.25 24.08
C LYS A 176 -10.97 17.41 24.48
N LYS A 177 -11.90 17.34 23.52
CA LYS A 177 -13.36 17.42 23.76
C LYS A 177 -13.83 16.34 24.73
N ALA A 178 -13.32 15.12 24.60
CA ALA A 178 -13.67 14.04 25.52
C ALA A 178 -13.23 14.33 26.96
N ARG A 179 -12.05 14.95 27.17
CA ARG A 179 -11.62 15.39 28.52
C ARG A 179 -12.54 16.48 29.06
N GLU A 180 -12.86 17.49 28.25
CA GLU A 180 -13.75 18.60 28.63
C GLU A 180 -15.16 18.11 29.01
N ASN A 181 -15.66 17.09 28.31
CA ASN A 181 -16.95 16.46 28.57
C ASN A 181 -16.91 15.39 29.68
N GLY A 182 -15.81 15.26 30.42
CA GLY A 182 -15.67 14.33 31.55
C GLY A 182 -15.32 12.89 31.18
N ASN A 183 -15.19 12.54 29.90
CA ASN A 183 -14.71 11.24 29.43
C ASN A 183 -13.17 11.15 29.42
N VAL A 184 -12.56 11.36 30.59
CA VAL A 184 -11.10 11.36 30.75
C VAL A 184 -10.51 9.98 30.46
N ALA A 185 -11.14 8.92 30.95
CA ALA A 185 -10.64 7.55 30.77
C ALA A 185 -10.62 7.13 29.30
N GLY A 186 -11.64 7.47 28.52
CA GLY A 186 -11.67 7.21 27.08
C GLY A 186 -10.61 8.03 26.33
N ALA A 187 -10.46 9.30 26.70
CA ALA A 187 -9.45 10.19 26.13
C ALA A 187 -8.04 9.66 26.35
N ASP A 188 -7.72 9.17 27.55
CA ASP A 188 -6.42 8.58 27.87
C ASP A 188 -6.12 7.33 27.04
N LYS A 189 -7.12 6.47 26.82
CA LYS A 189 -6.94 5.25 26.00
C LYS A 189 -6.63 5.57 24.54
N VAL A 190 -7.35 6.53 23.95
CA VAL A 190 -7.11 6.93 22.56
C VAL A 190 -5.82 7.74 22.43
N ALA A 191 -5.50 8.60 23.39
CA ALA A 191 -4.24 9.33 23.41
C ALA A 191 -3.02 8.39 23.50
N ALA A 192 -3.09 7.36 24.34
CA ALA A 192 -2.04 6.35 24.45
C ALA A 192 -1.84 5.59 23.12
N LEU A 193 -2.94 5.21 22.45
CA LEU A 193 -2.88 4.53 21.16
C LEU A 193 -2.34 5.45 20.05
N LEU A 194 -2.75 6.71 20.02
CA LEU A 194 -2.22 7.69 19.07
C LEU A 194 -0.71 7.87 19.28
N LYS A 195 -0.27 7.98 20.53
CA LYS A 195 1.14 8.07 20.88
C LYS A 195 1.92 6.83 20.45
N GLU A 196 1.40 5.63 20.71
CA GLU A 196 2.02 4.37 20.26
C GLU A 196 2.23 4.35 18.74
N VAL A 197 1.21 4.76 17.98
CA VAL A 197 1.28 4.83 16.51
C VAL A 197 2.32 5.85 16.06
N LEU A 198 2.28 7.07 16.61
CA LEU A 198 3.17 8.16 16.21
C LEU A 198 4.61 7.94 16.67
N ASP A 199 4.86 7.24 17.79
CA ASP A 199 6.23 6.90 18.21
C ASP A 199 6.86 5.75 17.41
N SER A 200 6.05 5.03 16.65
CA SER A 200 6.54 3.89 15.87
C SER A 200 7.56 4.33 14.80
N PRO A 201 8.46 3.42 14.36
CA PRO A 201 9.50 3.76 13.39
C PRO A 201 8.96 4.43 12.12
N MET A 202 7.76 4.06 11.65
CA MET A 202 7.18 4.54 10.39
C MET A 202 6.57 5.95 10.49
N HIS A 203 6.30 6.45 11.70
CA HIS A 203 5.53 7.67 11.93
C HIS A 203 6.27 8.72 12.77
N ARG A 204 7.26 8.34 13.58
CA ARG A 204 7.90 9.24 14.57
C ARG A 204 8.55 10.50 14.03
N TRP A 205 8.85 10.54 12.73
CA TRP A 205 9.31 11.75 12.07
C TRP A 205 8.28 12.88 12.09
N PHE A 206 6.99 12.55 12.13
CA PHE A 206 5.92 13.54 12.20
C PHE A 206 5.94 14.34 13.50
N GLU A 207 6.44 13.75 14.59
CA GLU A 207 6.65 14.40 15.90
C GLU A 207 8.09 14.92 16.07
N GLY A 208 8.85 15.05 14.99
CA GLY A 208 10.26 15.49 15.02
C GLY A 208 11.26 14.40 15.46
N GLY A 209 10.81 13.15 15.65
CA GLY A 209 11.67 12.01 15.89
C GLY A 209 12.51 11.62 14.68
N LYS A 210 13.63 10.93 14.88
CA LYS A 210 14.51 10.55 13.75
C LYS A 210 13.84 9.51 12.84
N PRO A 211 13.73 9.68 11.51
CA PRO A 211 13.17 8.66 10.64
C PRO A 211 13.97 7.34 10.66
N PRO A 212 13.41 6.22 10.16
CA PRO A 212 14.14 4.97 9.97
C PRO A 212 15.43 5.20 9.16
N LYS A 213 16.47 4.40 9.42
CA LYS A 213 17.76 4.54 8.73
C LYS A 213 17.63 4.46 7.21
N ALA A 214 16.72 3.62 6.70
CA ALA A 214 16.43 3.49 5.27
C ALA A 214 15.79 4.74 4.63
N TRP A 215 15.26 5.66 5.45
CA TRP A 215 14.66 6.94 5.05
C TRP A 215 15.58 8.13 5.35
N ARG A 216 16.82 7.86 5.78
CA ARG A 216 17.88 8.86 5.78
C ARG A 216 18.64 8.65 4.46
N PRO A 217 18.27 9.31 3.36
CA PRO A 217 19.36 9.72 2.49
C PRO A 217 20.33 10.45 3.42
N SER A 218 21.60 10.04 3.45
CA SER A 218 22.60 11.04 3.74
C SER A 218 22.24 12.18 2.79
N ASP A 219 22.00 13.36 3.32
CA ASP A 219 21.75 14.53 2.49
C ASP A 219 23.11 15.00 1.97
N ASP A 220 23.87 14.08 1.37
CA ASP A 220 25.10 14.37 0.66
C ASP A 220 24.73 14.93 -0.71
N ASP A 221 24.01 16.07 -0.75
CA ASP A 221 23.67 16.94 -1.89
C ASP A 221 23.32 16.25 -3.24
N ASN A 222 22.98 14.96 -3.22
CA ASN A 222 23.00 14.15 -4.44
C ASN A 222 22.07 12.93 -4.39
N HIS A 223 21.17 12.87 -3.41
CA HIS A 223 20.20 11.78 -3.26
C HIS A 223 20.83 10.36 -3.34
N GLY A 224 22.07 10.19 -2.87
CA GLY A 224 22.80 8.92 -2.94
C GLY A 224 23.45 8.60 -4.31
N PHE A 225 23.39 9.49 -5.30
CA PHE A 225 24.18 9.38 -6.53
C PHE A 225 25.52 10.08 -6.33
N ASN A 226 26.61 9.36 -6.12
CA ASN A 226 27.92 10.00 -6.00
C ASN A 226 28.46 10.42 -7.39
N ILE A 227 27.95 11.54 -7.94
CA ILE A 227 28.32 12.04 -9.29
C ILE A 227 29.83 12.32 -9.37
N MET A 228 30.45 12.75 -8.27
CA MET A 228 31.90 12.93 -8.18
C MET A 228 32.66 11.63 -8.45
N LYS A 229 32.22 10.50 -7.87
CA LYS A 229 32.86 9.19 -8.07
C LYS A 229 32.72 8.70 -9.51
N ALA A 230 31.57 8.95 -10.16
CA ALA A 230 31.34 8.61 -11.56
C ALA A 230 32.20 9.46 -12.51
N ARG A 231 32.34 10.76 -12.23
CA ARG A 231 33.15 11.71 -13.02
C ARG A 231 34.65 11.43 -12.87
N MET A 232 35.11 11.11 -11.67
CA MET A 232 36.51 10.76 -11.40
C MET A 232 36.89 9.41 -12.02
N LYS A 233 35.99 8.43 -12.00
CA LYS A 233 36.19 7.15 -12.69
C LYS A 233 36.28 7.32 -14.22
N ALA A 234 35.40 8.13 -14.80
CA ALA A 234 35.44 8.45 -16.24
C ALA A 234 36.72 9.21 -16.64
N GLN A 235 37.23 10.11 -15.78
CA GLN A 235 38.49 10.81 -16.01
C GLN A 235 39.72 9.91 -15.89
N VAL A 236 39.72 8.98 -14.92
CA VAL A 236 40.78 7.97 -14.75
C VAL A 236 40.78 6.97 -15.90
N GLU A 237 39.61 6.51 -16.36
CA GLU A 237 39.47 5.62 -17.52
C GLU A 237 39.86 6.33 -18.83
N ALA A 238 39.56 7.63 -18.98
CA ALA A 238 40.01 8.43 -20.13
C ALA A 238 41.52 8.73 -20.11
N ALA A 239 42.14 8.79 -18.93
CA ALA A 239 43.58 8.95 -18.76
C ALA A 239 44.37 7.65 -18.93
N ALA A 240 43.75 6.49 -18.65
CA ALA A 240 44.34 5.16 -18.85
C ALA A 240 44.30 4.67 -20.31
N ASN A 241 43.47 5.30 -21.16
CA ASN A 241 43.32 5.02 -22.59
C ASN A 241 44.06 6.04 -23.49
N ARG A 242 44.99 6.83 -22.93
CA ARG A 242 45.95 7.67 -23.65
C ARG A 242 47.37 7.17 -23.36
#